data_AF-A0A3L7P7M1-F1
#
_entry.id   AF-A0A3L7P7M1-F1
#
_cell.length_a   1.000
_cell.length_b   1.000
_cell.length_c   1.000
_cell.angle_alpha   90.00
_cell.angle_beta   90.00
_cell.angle_gamma   90.00
#
_symmetry.space_group_name_H-M   'P 1'
#
loop_
_entity.id
_entity.type
_entity.pdbx_description
1 polymer ?
#
loop_
_entity_poly.entity_id
_entity_poly.type
_entity_poly.pdbx_seq_one_letter_code
_entity_poly.pdbx_strand_id
1 'polypeptide(L)'
;MEQNYPEEFARLSTYLDRKGMKLSQRLGSGVDGIVYSTNKGSAVKAHRAKGLFEKELRVYKRLAEHPNNDFMGFNVPQMLDFHPELWVIEMQFVVTPFALDFAGATLDRASTTIAEQTLEEFEEWEASKIEIFGVDDWVTVQSVISCFRRIGIYLSDVHKGNIKLREEGR
;
A
#
# COMPACT_ATOMS: atom_id res chain seq x y z
N MET A 1 7.18 -16.54 -18.48
CA MET A 1 6.30 -15.38 -18.77
C MET A 1 5.17 -15.40 -17.76
N GLU A 2 4.96 -14.29 -17.04
CA GLU A 2 3.86 -14.14 -16.08
C GLU A 2 2.53 -14.08 -16.85
N GLN A 3 1.77 -15.18 -16.90
CA GLN A 3 0.62 -15.32 -17.81
C GLN A 3 -0.55 -14.38 -17.49
N ASN A 4 -0.62 -13.85 -16.26
CA ASN A 4 -1.76 -13.05 -15.79
C ASN A 4 -1.53 -11.52 -15.82
N TYR A 5 -0.29 -11.08 -16.06
CA TYR A 5 0.12 -9.66 -16.00
C TYR A 5 1.26 -9.33 -17.00
N PRO A 6 1.10 -9.67 -18.29
CA PRO A 6 2.20 -9.56 -19.25
C PRO A 6 2.69 -8.13 -19.46
N GLU A 7 1.79 -7.15 -19.42
CA GLU A 7 2.15 -5.74 -19.64
C GLU A 7 2.85 -5.13 -18.44
N GLU A 8 2.32 -5.35 -17.24
CA GLU A 8 2.90 -4.86 -15.98
C GLU A 8 4.30 -5.48 -15.79
N PHE A 9 4.45 -6.76 -16.11
CA PHE A 9 5.74 -7.45 -16.04
C PHE A 9 6.75 -6.91 -17.06
N ALA A 10 6.31 -6.57 -18.28
CA ALA A 10 7.17 -5.94 -19.29
C ALA A 10 7.64 -4.55 -18.83
N ARG A 11 6.76 -3.75 -18.21
CA ARG A 11 7.11 -2.44 -17.63
C ARG A 11 8.09 -2.58 -16.46
N LEU A 12 7.89 -3.53 -15.55
CA LEU A 12 8.86 -3.84 -14.48
C LEU A 12 10.21 -4.23 -15.05
N SER A 13 10.24 -5.16 -16.00
CA SER A 13 11.49 -5.64 -16.61
C SER A 13 12.28 -4.49 -17.22
N THR A 14 11.60 -3.64 -18.00
CA THR A 14 12.20 -2.44 -18.59
C THR A 14 12.78 -1.49 -17.53
N TYR A 15 12.04 -1.27 -16.44
CA TYR A 15 12.51 -0.42 -15.34
C TYR A 15 13.76 -0.98 -14.65
N LEU A 16 13.77 -2.29 -14.38
CA LEU A 16 14.86 -2.97 -13.70
C LEU A 16 16.12 -3.06 -14.56
N ASP A 17 15.98 -3.30 -15.86
CA ASP A 17 17.10 -3.31 -16.81
C ASP A 17 17.81 -1.96 -16.83
N ARG A 18 17.05 -0.86 -16.84
CA ARG A 18 17.59 0.52 -16.74
C ARG A 18 18.33 0.77 -15.44
N LYS A 19 17.96 0.09 -14.35
CA LYS A 19 18.53 0.26 -13.01
C LYS A 19 19.60 -0.78 -12.65
N GLY A 20 19.87 -1.73 -13.55
CA GLY A 20 20.73 -2.89 -13.26
C GLY A 20 20.24 -3.70 -12.06
N MET A 21 18.92 -3.90 -11.96
CA MET A 21 18.25 -4.64 -10.89
C MET A 21 17.63 -5.92 -11.41
N LYS A 22 17.29 -6.85 -10.52
CA LYS A 22 16.57 -8.09 -10.85
C LYS A 22 15.40 -8.30 -9.91
N LEU A 23 14.31 -8.84 -10.46
CA LEU A 23 13.22 -9.37 -9.66
C LEU A 23 13.70 -10.56 -8.84
N SER A 24 13.22 -10.65 -7.61
CA SER A 24 13.47 -11.78 -6.70
C SER A 24 12.18 -12.58 -6.52
N GLN A 25 11.32 -12.20 -5.57
CA GLN A 25 10.07 -12.88 -5.25
C GLN A 25 8.86 -11.97 -5.50
N ARG A 26 7.78 -12.54 -6.04
CA ARG A 26 6.47 -11.86 -6.12
C ARG A 26 5.91 -11.70 -4.71
N LEU A 27 5.65 -10.46 -4.31
CA LEU A 27 5.09 -10.11 -2.99
C LEU A 27 3.58 -9.99 -3.05
N GLY A 28 3.02 -9.53 -4.17
CA GLY A 28 1.59 -9.32 -4.31
C GLY A 28 1.17 -9.16 -5.78
N SER A 29 -0.11 -9.36 -6.03
CA SER A 29 -0.74 -9.13 -7.32
C SER A 29 -2.24 -8.94 -7.14
N GLY A 30 -2.87 -8.07 -7.91
CA GLY A 30 -4.31 -7.83 -7.81
C GLY A 30 -4.84 -6.82 -8.82
N VAL A 31 -5.95 -6.18 -8.46
CA VAL A 31 -6.63 -5.18 -9.31
C VAL A 31 -5.75 -3.97 -9.60
N ASP A 32 -4.82 -3.65 -8.70
CA ASP A 32 -3.98 -2.45 -8.83
C ASP A 32 -2.68 -2.67 -9.60
N GLY A 33 -2.21 -3.91 -9.68
CA GLY A 33 -0.98 -4.25 -10.37
C GLY A 33 -0.26 -5.46 -9.79
N ILE A 34 1.04 -5.52 -10.01
CA ILE A 34 1.94 -6.56 -9.47
C ILE A 34 3.06 -5.92 -8.66
N VAL A 35 3.46 -6.60 -7.59
CA VAL A 35 4.52 -6.19 -6.68
C VAL A 35 5.56 -7.29 -6.54
N TYR A 36 6.82 -6.93 -6.70
CA TYR A 36 7.94 -7.85 -6.52
C TYR A 36 9.00 -7.23 -5.62
N SER A 37 9.72 -8.08 -4.88
CA SER A 37 10.99 -7.71 -4.27
C SER A 37 12.11 -7.70 -5.30
N THR A 38 13.15 -6.91 -5.04
CA THR A 38 14.34 -6.82 -5.87
C THR A 38 15.56 -7.43 -5.17
N ASN A 39 16.61 -7.72 -5.93
CA ASN A 39 17.91 -8.12 -5.38
C ASN A 39 18.66 -6.99 -4.64
N LYS A 40 18.11 -5.77 -4.58
CA LYS A 40 18.68 -4.63 -3.86
C LYS A 40 17.96 -4.33 -2.53
N GLY A 41 17.06 -5.22 -2.09
CA GLY A 41 16.33 -5.02 -0.84
C GLY A 41 15.22 -3.96 -0.93
N SER A 42 14.74 -3.67 -2.14
CA SER A 42 13.57 -2.83 -2.39
C SER A 42 12.38 -3.66 -2.88
N ALA A 43 11.20 -3.03 -2.92
CA ALA A 43 10.03 -3.55 -3.59
C ALA A 43 9.67 -2.64 -4.78
N VAL A 44 9.22 -3.24 -5.88
CA VAL A 44 8.78 -2.52 -7.08
C VAL A 44 7.34 -2.93 -7.41
N LYS A 45 6.49 -1.93 -7.64
CA LYS A 45 5.09 -2.10 -8.07
C LYS A 45 4.91 -1.55 -9.47
N ALA A 46 4.43 -2.36 -10.41
CA ALA A 46 3.90 -1.86 -11.68
C ALA A 46 2.38 -1.84 -11.62
N HIS A 47 1.81 -0.68 -11.93
CA HIS A 47 0.37 -0.46 -11.84
C HIS A 47 -0.33 -0.88 -13.12
N ARG A 48 -1.57 -1.34 -12.99
CA ARG A 48 -2.43 -1.68 -14.15
C ARG A 48 -2.86 -0.47 -14.96
N ALA A 49 -3.05 0.67 -14.29
CA ALA A 49 -3.55 1.89 -14.91
C ALA A 49 -2.81 3.12 -14.40
N LYS A 50 -2.62 4.09 -15.29
CA LYS A 50 -1.98 5.38 -14.97
C LYS A 50 -2.61 6.09 -13.77
N GLY A 51 -3.94 6.10 -13.67
CA GLY A 51 -4.65 6.76 -12.59
C GLY A 51 -4.36 6.15 -11.20
N LEU A 52 -4.09 4.84 -11.13
CA LEU A 52 -3.70 4.18 -9.89
C LEU A 52 -2.28 4.57 -9.48
N PHE A 53 -1.35 4.54 -10.45
CA PHE A 53 0.01 5.02 -10.26
C PHE A 53 0.04 6.48 -9.77
N GLU A 54 -0.71 7.39 -10.38
CA GLU A 54 -0.77 8.79 -9.99
C GLU A 54 -1.40 9.01 -8.60
N LYS A 55 -2.35 8.16 -8.19
CA LYS A 55 -2.90 8.17 -6.83
C LYS A 55 -1.85 7.74 -5.81
N GLU A 56 -1.25 6.57 -6.01
CA GLU A 56 -0.26 6.01 -5.08
C GLU A 56 0.99 6.90 -4.98
N LEU A 57 1.47 7.45 -6.11
CA LEU A 57 2.58 8.41 -6.13
C LEU A 57 2.29 9.66 -5.29
N ARG A 58 1.06 10.18 -5.31
CA ARG A 58 0.68 11.34 -4.49
C ARG A 58 0.70 11.01 -3.00
N VAL A 59 0.30 9.79 -2.62
CA VAL A 59 0.36 9.36 -1.22
C VAL A 59 1.82 9.26 -0.76
N TYR A 60 2.69 8.64 -1.55
CA TYR A 60 4.12 8.59 -1.21
C TYR A 60 4.77 9.97 -1.10
N LYS A 61 4.39 10.91 -1.96
CA LYS A 61 4.83 12.31 -1.84
C LYS A 61 4.38 12.94 -0.54
N ARG A 62 3.12 12.73 -0.13
CA ARG A 62 2.61 13.19 1.17
C ARG A 62 3.35 12.55 2.34
N LEU A 63 3.66 11.25 2.27
CA LEU A 63 4.46 10.58 3.31
C LEU A 63 5.86 11.19 3.43
N ALA A 64 6.50 11.54 2.31
CA ALA A 64 7.81 12.19 2.29
C ALA A 64 7.79 13.61 2.90
N GLU A 65 6.65 14.30 2.90
CA GLU A 65 6.47 15.60 3.57
C GLU A 65 6.38 15.45 5.11
N HIS A 66 6.14 14.22 5.61
CA HIS A 66 5.98 13.92 7.03
C HIS A 66 6.92 12.79 7.52
N PRO A 67 8.25 12.92 7.36
CA PRO A 67 9.20 11.83 7.63
C PRO A 67 9.31 11.44 9.12
N ASN A 68 8.87 12.31 10.03
CA ASN A 68 8.92 12.09 11.48
C ASN A 68 7.59 11.59 12.06
N ASN A 69 6.60 11.25 11.22
CA ASN A 69 5.32 10.77 11.73
C ASN A 69 5.48 9.35 12.25
N ASP A 70 5.19 9.15 13.53
CA ASP A 70 5.17 7.81 14.14
C ASP A 70 3.83 7.14 13.85
N PHE A 71 3.85 6.05 13.08
CA PHE A 71 2.68 5.24 12.79
C PHE A 71 2.48 4.15 13.85
N MET A 72 2.64 4.51 15.13
CA MET A 72 2.52 3.61 16.28
C MET A 72 3.50 2.41 16.18
N GLY A 73 4.72 2.66 15.71
CA GLY A 73 5.71 1.62 15.47
C GLY A 73 5.50 0.76 14.22
N PHE A 74 4.50 1.06 13.38
CA PHE A 74 4.34 0.39 12.08
C PHE A 74 5.36 0.90 11.07
N ASN A 75 5.98 -0.03 10.36
CA ASN A 75 6.83 0.30 9.24
C ASN A 75 5.97 0.70 8.03
N VAL A 76 6.16 1.93 7.57
CA VAL A 76 5.56 2.45 6.34
C VAL A 76 6.67 2.60 5.30
N PRO A 77 6.57 1.99 4.10
CA PRO A 77 7.59 2.13 3.09
C PRO A 77 7.83 3.57 2.70
N GLN A 78 9.10 3.91 2.53
CA GLN A 78 9.47 5.14 1.86
C GLN A 78 9.57 4.89 0.36
N MET A 79 9.13 5.85 -0.45
CA MET A 79 9.36 5.80 -1.89
C MET A 79 10.83 6.07 -2.18
N LEU A 80 11.46 5.20 -2.96
CA LEU A 80 12.85 5.32 -3.35
C LEU A 80 12.97 5.95 -4.73
N ASP A 81 12.09 5.58 -5.65
CA ASP A 81 12.07 6.10 -7.03
C ASP A 81 10.72 5.81 -7.70
N PHE A 82 10.47 6.42 -8.86
CA PHE A 82 9.31 6.11 -9.69
C PHE A 82 9.59 6.38 -11.17
N HIS A 83 8.82 5.75 -12.07
CA HIS A 83 8.90 5.99 -13.50
C HIS A 83 7.52 6.31 -14.10
N PRO A 84 7.24 7.57 -14.47
CA PRO A 84 5.90 8.02 -14.86
C PRO A 84 5.39 7.42 -16.17
N GLU A 85 6.27 7.04 -17.10
CA GLU A 85 5.85 6.39 -18.36
C GLU A 85 5.63 4.88 -18.22
N LEU A 86 6.29 4.25 -17.24
CA LEU A 86 6.19 2.81 -16.98
C LEU A 86 5.18 2.51 -15.87
N TRP A 87 4.65 3.53 -15.20
CA TRP A 87 3.74 3.42 -14.06
C TRP A 87 4.32 2.51 -12.95
N VAL A 88 5.63 2.67 -12.70
CA VAL A 88 6.37 1.90 -11.71
C VAL A 88 6.69 2.80 -10.52
N ILE A 89 6.50 2.26 -9.31
CA ILE A 89 7.01 2.84 -8.06
C ILE A 89 7.98 1.85 -7.45
N GLU A 90 9.17 2.33 -7.08
CA GLU A 90 10.12 1.62 -6.22
C GLU A 90 10.00 2.17 -4.81
N MET A 91 9.89 1.27 -3.83
CA MET A 91 9.72 1.59 -2.43
C MET A 91 10.58 0.69 -1.55
N GLN A 92 10.82 1.13 -0.32
CA GLN A 92 11.54 0.37 0.67
C GLN A 92 10.82 -0.95 0.97
N PHE A 93 11.58 -2.04 1.09
CA PHE A 93 11.04 -3.26 1.65
C PHE A 93 10.95 -3.13 3.18
N VAL A 94 9.79 -3.45 3.75
CA VAL A 94 9.55 -3.38 5.19
C VAL A 94 9.10 -4.73 5.74
N VAL A 95 9.35 -4.94 7.04
CA VAL A 95 8.95 -6.14 7.78
C VAL A 95 7.80 -5.81 8.73
N THR A 96 7.11 -6.83 9.23
CA THR A 96 6.04 -6.63 10.21
C THR A 96 6.58 -6.00 11.51
N PRO A 97 5.78 -5.15 12.19
CA PRO A 97 4.47 -4.65 11.77
C PRO A 97 4.58 -3.64 10.62
N PHE A 98 3.65 -3.68 9.66
CA PHE A 98 3.67 -2.78 8.50
C PHE A 98 2.28 -2.28 8.10
N ALA A 99 2.27 -1.11 7.44
CA ALA A 99 1.14 -0.61 6.68
C ALA A 99 1.57 -0.30 5.24
N LEU A 100 0.92 -0.93 4.27
CA LEU A 100 1.27 -1.00 2.85
C LEU A 100 0.06 -0.72 1.96
N ASP A 101 0.34 -0.63 0.66
CA ASP A 101 -0.61 -0.44 -0.45
C ASP A 101 -1.51 0.79 -0.33
N PHE A 102 -1.14 1.83 -1.08
CA PHE A 102 -1.85 3.11 -1.06
C PHE A 102 -2.62 3.39 -2.35
N ALA A 103 -2.77 2.40 -3.24
CA ALA A 103 -3.46 2.60 -4.53
C ALA A 103 -4.93 3.05 -4.35
N GLY A 104 -5.60 2.53 -3.33
CA GLY A 104 -6.97 2.88 -2.97
C GLY A 104 -7.11 4.12 -2.09
N ALA A 105 -6.02 4.67 -1.56
CA ALA A 105 -6.09 5.76 -0.58
C ALA A 105 -6.47 7.10 -1.23
N THR A 106 -7.09 7.97 -0.43
CA THR A 106 -7.49 9.33 -0.82
C THR A 106 -6.75 10.37 0.02
N LEU A 107 -6.60 11.58 -0.54
CA LEU A 107 -5.93 12.69 0.14
C LEU A 107 -6.92 13.77 0.53
N ASP A 108 -6.69 14.34 1.71
CA ASP A 108 -7.33 15.52 2.32
C ASP A 108 -8.82 15.35 2.65
N ARG A 109 -9.50 14.38 2.02
CA ARG A 109 -10.86 13.96 2.30
C ARG A 109 -10.97 12.45 2.14
N ALA A 110 -11.90 11.86 2.89
CA ALA A 110 -12.32 10.48 2.67
C ALA A 110 -12.94 10.32 1.27
N SER A 111 -13.01 9.07 0.78
CA SER A 111 -13.77 8.76 -0.43
C SER A 111 -15.24 9.11 -0.24
N THR A 112 -15.97 9.39 -1.34
CA THR A 112 -17.40 9.67 -1.28
C THR A 112 -18.17 8.52 -0.61
N THR A 113 -17.78 7.27 -0.88
CA THR A 113 -18.34 6.08 -0.22
C THR A 113 -18.24 6.14 1.30
N ILE A 114 -17.11 6.60 1.86
CA ILE A 114 -16.95 6.74 3.32
C ILE A 114 -17.65 8.01 3.83
N ALA A 115 -17.63 9.09 3.05
CA ALA A 115 -18.22 10.37 3.46
C ALA A 115 -19.75 10.34 3.50
N GLU A 116 -20.37 9.53 2.64
CA GLU A 116 -21.82 9.35 2.53
C GLU A 116 -22.32 8.09 3.26
N GLN A 117 -21.42 7.40 3.96
CA GLN A 117 -21.73 6.18 4.69
C GLN A 117 -22.75 6.45 5.81
N THR A 118 -23.78 5.63 5.87
CA THR A 118 -24.76 5.61 6.97
C THR A 118 -24.15 5.01 8.23
N LEU A 119 -24.81 5.22 9.38
CA LEU A 119 -24.37 4.61 10.64
C LEU A 119 -24.38 3.08 10.56
N GLU A 120 -25.40 2.49 9.94
CA GLU A 120 -25.53 1.03 9.77
C GLU A 120 -24.40 0.46 8.91
N GLU A 121 -24.11 1.08 7.76
CA GLU A 121 -23.00 0.66 6.91
C GLU A 121 -21.64 0.80 7.61
N PHE A 122 -21.48 1.80 8.48
CA PHE A 122 -20.28 1.97 9.29
C PHE A 122 -20.14 0.87 10.35
N GLU A 123 -21.22 0.55 11.06
CA GLU A 123 -21.25 -0.52 12.07
C GLU A 123 -20.98 -1.89 11.45
N GLU A 124 -21.57 -2.20 10.28
CA GLU A 124 -21.29 -3.43 9.53
C GLU A 124 -19.83 -3.50 9.07
N TRP A 125 -19.30 -2.41 8.53
CA TRP A 125 -17.90 -2.33 8.14
C TRP A 125 -16.99 -2.55 9.34
N GLU A 126 -17.24 -1.89 10.46
CA GLU A 126 -16.46 -2.04 11.69
C GLU A 126 -16.53 -3.46 12.24
N ALA A 127 -17.71 -4.06 12.30
CA ALA A 127 -17.89 -5.46 12.70
C ALA A 127 -17.05 -6.39 11.81
N SER A 128 -17.05 -6.19 10.49
CA SER A 128 -16.21 -6.97 9.57
C SER A 128 -14.71 -6.82 9.85
N LYS A 129 -14.26 -5.63 10.28
CA LYS A 129 -12.85 -5.42 10.64
C LYS A 129 -12.51 -6.08 11.96
N ILE A 130 -13.42 -6.05 12.93
CA ILE A 130 -13.27 -6.78 14.19
C ILE A 130 -13.20 -8.29 13.94
N GLU A 131 -13.98 -8.85 13.03
CA GLU A 131 -13.88 -10.26 12.65
C GLU A 131 -12.52 -10.61 12.00
N ILE A 132 -12.02 -9.72 11.12
CA ILE A 132 -10.74 -9.94 10.42
C ILE A 132 -9.56 -9.86 11.39
N PHE A 133 -9.50 -8.82 12.23
CA PHE A 133 -8.34 -8.52 13.07
C PHE A 133 -8.44 -9.11 14.48
N GLY A 134 -9.66 -9.27 15.01
CA GLY A 134 -9.91 -9.44 16.43
C GLY A 134 -10.05 -8.08 17.14
N VAL A 135 -10.81 -8.06 18.24
CA VAL A 135 -11.14 -6.84 18.99
C VAL A 135 -9.89 -6.07 19.43
N ASP A 136 -8.90 -6.77 19.99
CA ASP A 136 -7.69 -6.15 20.53
C ASP A 136 -6.81 -5.54 19.43
N ASP A 137 -6.62 -6.26 18.32
CA ASP A 137 -5.81 -5.79 17.19
C ASP A 137 -6.51 -4.66 16.43
N TRP A 138 -7.84 -4.68 16.38
CA TRP A 138 -8.62 -3.63 15.73
C TRP A 138 -8.36 -2.25 16.36
N VAL A 139 -8.27 -2.16 17.68
CA VAL A 139 -7.92 -0.90 18.39
C VAL A 139 -6.56 -0.35 17.94
N THR A 140 -5.59 -1.25 17.74
CA THR A 140 -4.26 -0.87 17.24
C THR A 140 -4.35 -0.39 15.79
N VAL A 141 -5.08 -1.10 14.94
CA VAL A 141 -5.29 -0.72 13.53
C VAL A 141 -5.99 0.63 13.42
N GLN A 142 -7.00 0.91 14.23
CA GLN A 142 -7.68 2.22 14.27
C GLN A 142 -6.71 3.35 14.64
N SER A 143 -5.76 3.09 15.55
CA SER A 143 -4.72 4.06 15.92
C SER A 143 -3.80 4.36 14.74
N VAL A 144 -3.37 3.34 14.00
CA VAL A 144 -2.56 3.50 12.77
C VAL A 144 -3.33 4.29 11.70
N ILE A 145 -4.60 3.93 11.45
CA ILE A 145 -5.48 4.67 10.52
C ILE A 145 -5.58 6.14 10.92
N SER A 146 -5.69 6.42 12.22
CA SER A 146 -5.73 7.78 12.74
C SER A 146 -4.43 8.55 12.49
N CYS A 147 -3.26 7.91 12.57
CA CYS A 147 -1.98 8.52 12.21
C CYS A 147 -1.92 8.92 10.72
N PHE A 148 -2.43 8.09 9.81
CA PHE A 148 -2.56 8.46 8.39
C PHE A 148 -3.53 9.63 8.19
N ARG A 149 -4.70 9.60 8.85
CA ARG A 149 -5.70 10.67 8.75
C ARG A 149 -5.16 12.02 9.21
N ARG A 150 -4.32 12.06 10.25
CA ARG A 150 -3.69 13.30 10.75
C ARG A 150 -2.81 14.00 9.71
N ILE A 151 -2.23 13.26 8.77
CA ILE A 151 -1.46 13.82 7.65
C ILE A 151 -2.26 13.89 6.34
N GLY A 152 -3.58 13.78 6.46
CA GLY A 152 -4.52 13.89 5.35
C GLY A 152 -4.54 12.67 4.42
N ILE A 153 -4.09 11.49 4.88
CA ILE A 153 -4.18 10.23 4.11
C ILE A 153 -5.35 9.42 4.66
N TYR A 154 -6.30 9.07 3.79
CA TYR A 154 -7.47 8.26 4.14
C TYR A 154 -7.35 6.91 3.45
N LEU A 155 -7.07 5.87 4.23
CA LEU A 155 -6.96 4.50 3.76
C LEU A 155 -8.34 3.93 3.41
N SER A 156 -8.44 3.28 2.24
CA SER A 156 -9.67 2.63 1.78
C SER A 156 -9.63 1.11 1.92
N ASP A 157 -8.44 0.50 1.84
CA ASP A 157 -8.27 -0.95 1.77
C ASP A 157 -7.62 -1.52 3.05
N VAL A 158 -8.42 -1.57 4.11
CA VAL A 158 -8.00 -2.00 5.45
C VAL A 158 -8.24 -3.50 5.63
N HIS A 159 -7.19 -4.32 5.50
CA HIS A 159 -7.21 -5.76 5.78
C HIS A 159 -5.80 -6.27 6.11
N LYS A 160 -5.67 -7.53 6.56
CA LYS A 160 -4.42 -8.15 7.04
C LYS A 160 -3.25 -8.19 6.04
N GLY A 161 -3.54 -8.06 4.74
CA GLY A 161 -2.52 -8.01 3.70
C GLY A 161 -1.83 -6.64 3.60
N ASN A 162 -2.56 -5.57 3.91
CA ASN A 162 -2.08 -4.21 3.84
C ASN A 162 -1.71 -3.66 5.21
N ILE A 163 -2.32 -4.15 6.29
CA ILE A 163 -1.97 -3.79 7.67
C ILE A 163 -1.71 -5.08 8.44
N LYS A 164 -0.44 -5.36 8.73
CA LYS A 164 -0.04 -6.60 9.38
C LYS A 164 0.67 -6.29 10.68
N LEU A 165 0.13 -6.80 11.80
CA LEU A 165 0.62 -6.50 13.16
C LEU A 165 1.77 -7.42 13.60
N ARG A 166 1.76 -8.67 13.13
CA ARG A 166 2.67 -9.72 13.55
C ARG A 166 2.85 -10.74 12.43
N GLU A 167 3.99 -11.44 12.40
CA GLU A 167 4.10 -12.66 11.59
C GLU A 167 3.16 -13.73 12.14
N GLU A 168 2.38 -14.35 11.27
CA GLU A 168 1.69 -15.58 11.61
C GLU A 168 2.75 -16.69 11.57
N GLY A 169 2.90 -17.42 12.68
CA GLY A 169 3.87 -18.51 12.79
C GLY A 169 3.71 -19.47 11.62
N ARG A 170 4.81 -19.73 10.91
CA ARG A 170 4.89 -20.77 9.88
C ARG A 170 4.77 -22.16 10.48
#